data_AF-A0A927VWK3-F1
#
_entry.id   AF-A0A927VWK3-F1
#
_cell.length_a   1.000
_cell.length_b   1.000
_cell.length_c   1.000
_cell.angle_alpha   90.00
_cell.angle_beta   90.00
_cell.angle_gamma   90.00
#
_symmetry.space_group_name_H-M   'P 1'
#
loop_
_entity.id
_entity.type
_entity.pdbx_description
1 polymer ?
#
loop_
_entity_poly.entity_id
_entity_poly.type
_entity_poly.pdbx_seq_one_letter_code
_entity_poly.pdbx_strand_id
1 'polypeptide(L)'
;MKIMFLGNSHTYYNDYPEIFRRVCAEKGKDVDVTMFTHPGMEYAWHLKEMSEIRFALMHGRFDYAVFQQAAHPGPPKEETLRDAKILIEMAKGYGVTPIQTMPWCEKYDPAHQAIMYDIFETVAKENDVKINPIGRIFEDITQNHPEIEMYWRDGEHSSRYGAYANALSTYCTIFGESIKGVSPNSIDTHQTTDEQWEALQECYRRSEADPDNKTLRRLALESWDTYTPLLMNKNTVNVVLEDEKVAIIQDVVEKYAL
;
A
#
# COMPACT_ATOMS: atom_id res chain seq x y z
N MET A 1 2.87 21.39 -2.35
CA MET A 1 1.63 20.60 -2.51
C MET A 1 1.50 19.66 -1.33
N LYS A 2 0.31 19.40 -0.81
CA LYS A 2 0.09 18.51 0.33
C LYS A 2 -0.76 17.32 -0.07
N ILE A 3 -0.30 16.12 0.24
CA ILE A 3 -0.97 14.88 -0.14
C ILE A 3 -1.23 14.04 1.10
N MET A 4 -2.50 13.72 1.31
CA MET A 4 -2.95 12.83 2.37
C MET A 4 -2.97 11.39 1.86
N PHE A 5 -2.50 10.44 2.65
CA PHE A 5 -2.66 9.01 2.44
C PHE A 5 -3.53 8.45 3.57
N LEU A 6 -4.68 7.88 3.23
CA LEU A 6 -5.58 7.21 4.18
C LEU A 6 -5.57 5.71 3.87
N GLY A 7 -5.31 4.88 4.87
CA GLY A 7 -5.32 3.43 4.68
C GLY A 7 -4.90 2.62 5.89
N ASN A 8 -4.07 1.62 5.65
CA ASN A 8 -3.63 0.65 6.66
C ASN A 8 -2.20 0.18 6.37
N SER A 9 -1.88 -1.07 6.72
CA SER A 9 -0.56 -1.65 6.52
C SER A 9 -0.13 -1.69 5.07
N HIS A 10 -1.03 -1.86 4.10
CA HIS A 10 -0.69 -1.77 2.67
C HIS A 10 -0.24 -0.36 2.25
N THR A 11 -0.50 0.65 3.06
CA THR A 11 -0.03 2.02 2.85
C THR A 11 1.28 2.30 3.58
N TYR A 12 1.41 1.91 4.85
CA TYR A 12 2.61 2.24 5.63
C TYR A 12 3.77 1.26 5.43
N TYR A 13 3.53 0.03 4.96
CA TYR A 13 4.62 -0.93 4.77
C TYR A 13 5.65 -0.35 3.81
N ASN A 14 6.93 -0.45 4.20
CA ASN A 14 8.05 0.06 3.40
C ASN A 14 7.93 1.54 3.05
N ASP A 15 7.25 2.32 3.90
CA ASP A 15 7.14 3.78 3.82
C ASP A 15 6.82 4.28 2.39
N TYR A 16 5.92 3.60 1.68
CA TYR A 16 5.52 3.96 0.32
C TYR A 16 5.20 5.48 0.14
N PRO A 17 4.49 6.17 1.07
CA PRO A 17 4.26 7.61 0.96
C PRO A 17 5.55 8.45 0.97
N GLU A 18 6.57 8.04 1.72
CA GLU A 18 7.88 8.70 1.73
C GLU A 18 8.66 8.41 0.44
N ILE A 19 8.58 7.18 -0.10
CA ILE A 19 9.15 6.88 -1.42
C ILE A 19 8.49 7.78 -2.47
N PHE A 20 7.16 7.89 -2.48
CA PHE A 20 6.43 8.80 -3.36
C PHE A 20 6.89 10.25 -3.21
N ARG A 21 7.09 10.73 -1.98
CA ARG A 21 7.61 12.09 -1.72
C ARG A 21 9.01 12.29 -2.33
N ARG A 22 9.89 11.28 -2.25
CA ARG A 22 11.23 11.31 -2.87
C ARG A 22 11.16 11.33 -4.39
N VAL A 23 10.29 10.51 -5.00
CA VAL A 23 10.02 10.53 -6.44
C VAL A 23 9.54 11.93 -6.88
N CYS A 24 8.62 12.53 -6.13
CA CYS A 24 8.17 13.90 -6.39
C CYS A 24 9.33 14.91 -6.38
N ALA A 25 10.20 14.83 -5.37
CA ALA A 25 11.36 15.73 -5.25
C ALA A 25 12.35 15.56 -6.43
N GLU A 26 12.63 14.33 -6.85
CA GLU A 26 13.49 14.05 -8.02
C GLU A 26 12.90 14.62 -9.31
N LYS A 27 11.58 14.66 -9.42
CA LYS A 27 10.86 15.24 -10.55
C LYS A 27 10.55 16.74 -10.37
N GLY A 28 11.20 17.39 -9.41
CA GLY A 28 11.12 18.83 -9.19
C GLY A 28 9.83 19.32 -8.56
N LYS A 29 9.09 18.46 -7.86
CA LYS A 29 7.85 18.80 -7.15
C LYS A 29 8.09 18.86 -5.65
N ASP A 30 7.73 20.00 -5.06
CA ASP A 30 7.72 20.18 -3.61
C ASP A 30 6.41 19.65 -3.03
N VAL A 31 6.47 18.43 -2.50
CA VAL A 31 5.34 17.69 -1.95
C VAL A 31 5.62 17.37 -0.48
N ASP A 32 4.62 17.67 0.35
CA ASP A 32 4.53 17.20 1.72
C ASP A 32 3.47 16.08 1.79
N VAL A 33 3.76 15.03 2.55
CA VAL A 33 2.89 13.85 2.67
C VAL A 33 2.48 13.65 4.11
N THR A 34 1.22 13.30 4.34
CA THR A 34 0.71 12.95 5.66
C THR A 34 -0.06 11.65 5.57
N MET A 35 0.22 10.74 6.49
CA MET A 35 -0.37 9.41 6.51
C MET A 35 -1.31 9.26 7.71
N PHE A 36 -2.53 8.77 7.44
CA PHE A 36 -3.55 8.40 8.41
C PHE A 36 -3.81 6.91 8.24
N THR A 37 -3.03 6.09 8.93
CA THR A 37 -3.05 4.64 8.75
C THR A 37 -3.04 3.90 10.08
N HIS A 38 -3.79 2.80 10.11
CA HIS A 38 -3.86 1.92 11.27
C HIS A 38 -3.79 0.46 10.81
N PRO A 39 -3.06 -0.42 11.52
CA PRO A 39 -2.89 -1.82 11.14
C PRO A 39 -4.23 -2.52 11.00
N GLY A 40 -4.47 -3.19 9.86
CA GLY A 40 -5.67 -3.98 9.61
C GLY A 40 -6.99 -3.20 9.51
N MET A 41 -6.96 -1.87 9.46
CA MET A 41 -8.20 -1.07 9.47
C MET A 41 -8.79 -0.85 8.08
N GLU A 42 -10.11 -0.86 8.02
CA GLU A 42 -10.95 -0.64 6.84
C GLU A 42 -11.53 0.78 6.81
N TYR A 43 -12.11 1.20 5.68
CA TYR A 43 -12.83 2.47 5.60
C TYR A 43 -13.95 2.62 6.64
N ALA A 44 -14.68 1.56 6.98
CA ALA A 44 -15.71 1.60 8.02
C ALA A 44 -15.16 2.05 9.38
N TRP A 45 -13.95 1.58 9.72
CA TRP A 45 -13.28 1.98 10.96
C TRP A 45 -12.86 3.45 10.91
N HIS A 46 -12.26 3.87 9.80
CA HIS A 46 -11.88 5.27 9.55
C HIS A 46 -13.07 6.22 9.64
N LEU A 47 -14.23 5.83 9.10
CA LEU A 47 -15.49 6.58 9.21
C LEU A 47 -16.06 6.59 10.63
N LYS A 48 -15.81 5.56 11.43
CA LYS A 48 -16.17 5.55 12.85
C LYS A 48 -15.31 6.53 13.64
N GLU A 49 -14.01 6.59 13.32
CA GLU A 49 -13.05 7.55 13.88
C GLU A 49 -13.02 8.90 13.11
N MET A 50 -14.21 9.36 12.66
CA MET A 50 -14.35 10.48 11.72
C MET A 50 -13.69 11.79 12.16
N SER A 51 -13.46 12.00 13.46
CA SER A 51 -12.91 13.26 13.97
C SER A 51 -11.55 13.58 13.37
N GLU A 52 -10.70 12.57 13.19
CA GLU A 52 -9.34 12.73 12.66
C GLU A 52 -9.39 13.12 11.18
N ILE A 53 -10.12 12.34 10.38
CA ILE A 53 -10.24 12.54 8.93
C ILE A 53 -10.96 13.86 8.62
N ARG A 54 -12.07 14.14 9.32
CA ARG A 54 -12.79 15.40 9.16
C ARG A 54 -11.88 16.59 9.47
N PHE A 55 -11.13 16.54 10.59
CA PHE A 55 -10.23 17.64 10.96
C PHE A 55 -9.10 17.80 9.93
N ALA A 56 -8.50 16.69 9.50
CA ALA A 56 -7.46 16.65 8.49
C ALA A 56 -7.92 17.25 7.15
N LEU A 57 -9.07 16.84 6.63
CA LEU A 57 -9.61 17.38 5.37
C LEU A 57 -10.01 18.86 5.50
N MET A 58 -10.61 19.26 6.64
CA MET A 58 -11.06 20.64 6.84
C MET A 58 -9.91 21.64 7.04
N HIS A 59 -8.82 21.24 7.68
CA HIS A 59 -7.77 22.16 8.14
C HIS A 59 -6.37 21.86 7.61
N GLY A 60 -6.12 20.65 7.11
CA GLY A 60 -4.82 20.21 6.60
C GLY A 60 -4.41 20.91 5.29
N ARG A 61 -5.38 21.42 4.54
CA ARG A 61 -5.22 22.05 3.22
C ARG A 61 -4.53 21.10 2.23
N PHE A 62 -5.02 19.87 2.17
CA PHE A 62 -4.54 18.87 1.23
C PHE A 62 -5.01 19.20 -0.19
N ASP A 63 -4.13 19.00 -1.18
CA ASP A 63 -4.47 19.09 -2.59
C ASP A 63 -5.05 17.75 -3.09
N TYR A 64 -4.48 16.64 -2.61
CA TYR A 64 -4.92 15.28 -2.94
C TYR A 64 -5.10 14.41 -1.70
N ALA A 65 -6.02 13.45 -1.78
CA ALA A 65 -6.16 12.35 -0.82
C ALA A 65 -6.13 11.01 -1.55
N VAL A 66 -5.14 10.17 -1.25
CA VAL A 66 -5.00 8.82 -1.77
C VAL A 66 -5.64 7.85 -0.79
N PHE A 67 -6.67 7.15 -1.24
CA PHE A 67 -7.46 6.22 -0.43
C PHE A 67 -7.08 4.77 -0.73
N GLN A 68 -6.72 4.01 0.31
CA GLN A 68 -6.40 2.58 0.26
C GLN A 68 -7.33 1.81 1.22
N GLN A 69 -8.15 0.91 0.68
CA GLN A 69 -9.00 0.01 1.48
C GLN A 69 -8.21 -1.26 1.85
N ALA A 70 -8.65 -1.98 2.89
CA ALA A 70 -8.17 -3.34 3.14
C ALA A 70 -8.52 -4.29 1.99
N ALA A 71 -7.59 -5.17 1.64
CA ALA A 71 -7.73 -6.06 0.48
C ALA A 71 -7.81 -7.55 0.86
N HIS A 72 -7.21 -7.96 1.99
CA HIS A 72 -6.99 -9.37 2.34
C HIS A 72 -7.07 -9.60 3.86
N PRO A 73 -8.15 -10.21 4.37
CA PRO A 73 -9.48 -10.15 3.77
C PRO A 73 -9.94 -8.68 3.66
N GLY A 74 -10.50 -8.31 2.51
CA GLY A 74 -11.18 -7.02 2.33
C GLY A 74 -12.67 -7.10 2.73
N PRO A 75 -13.30 -5.96 3.06
CA PRO A 75 -14.74 -5.94 3.31
C PRO A 75 -15.53 -6.22 2.03
N PRO A 76 -16.82 -6.63 2.14
CA PRO A 76 -17.68 -6.87 0.99
C PRO A 76 -17.74 -5.67 0.03
N LYS A 77 -18.01 -5.94 -1.26
CA LYS A 77 -18.10 -4.92 -2.30
C LYS A 77 -19.05 -3.79 -1.91
N GLU A 78 -20.24 -4.12 -1.43
CA GLU A 78 -21.28 -3.16 -1.08
C GLU A 78 -20.84 -2.22 0.05
N GLU A 79 -20.11 -2.75 1.03
CA GLU A 79 -19.56 -1.95 2.13
C GLU A 79 -18.43 -1.05 1.63
N THR A 80 -17.53 -1.58 0.80
CA THR A 80 -16.46 -0.78 0.18
C THR A 80 -17.03 0.36 -0.67
N LEU A 81 -18.04 0.09 -1.50
CA LEU A 81 -18.70 1.11 -2.33
C LEU A 81 -19.33 2.21 -1.47
N ARG A 82 -20.09 1.83 -0.44
CA ARG A 82 -20.72 2.77 0.49
C ARG A 82 -19.68 3.64 1.18
N ASP A 83 -18.66 3.04 1.76
CA ASP A 83 -17.72 3.73 2.63
C ASP A 83 -16.72 4.58 1.84
N ALA A 84 -16.26 4.07 0.68
CA ALA A 84 -15.43 4.85 -0.24
C ALA A 84 -16.18 6.10 -0.74
N LYS A 85 -17.47 5.96 -1.09
CA LYS A 85 -18.31 7.11 -1.50
C LYS A 85 -18.34 8.19 -0.43
N ILE A 86 -18.56 7.83 0.84
CA ILE A 86 -18.60 8.81 1.94
C ILE A 86 -17.26 9.55 2.07
N LEU A 87 -16.14 8.83 2.04
CA LEU A 87 -14.80 9.43 2.12
C LEU A 87 -14.49 10.33 0.92
N ILE A 88 -14.84 9.89 -0.28
CA ILE A 88 -14.65 10.63 -1.53
C ILE A 88 -15.49 11.91 -1.55
N GLU A 89 -16.78 11.84 -1.22
CA GLU A 89 -17.65 13.01 -1.14
C GLU A 89 -17.18 13.99 -0.08
N MET A 90 -16.69 13.49 1.06
CA MET A 90 -16.11 14.33 2.12
C MET A 90 -14.86 15.08 1.63
N ALA A 91 -13.91 14.37 0.98
CA ALA A 91 -12.72 15.00 0.42
C ALA A 91 -13.07 16.07 -0.62
N LYS A 92 -13.93 15.74 -1.59
CA LYS A 92 -14.43 16.69 -2.60
C LYS A 92 -15.10 17.91 -1.95
N GLY A 93 -15.90 17.70 -0.90
CA GLY A 93 -16.58 18.77 -0.15
C GLY A 93 -15.64 19.78 0.52
N TYR A 94 -14.40 19.37 0.83
CA TYR A 94 -13.35 20.26 1.34
C TYR A 94 -12.36 20.73 0.28
N GLY A 95 -12.65 20.49 -1.01
CA GLY A 95 -11.78 20.88 -2.12
C GLY A 95 -10.53 20.02 -2.29
N VAL A 96 -10.49 18.84 -1.66
CA VAL A 96 -9.39 17.88 -1.78
C VAL A 96 -9.70 16.92 -2.93
N THR A 97 -8.74 16.69 -3.83
CA THR A 97 -8.93 15.79 -4.98
C THR A 97 -8.70 14.33 -4.57
N PRO A 98 -9.73 13.47 -4.58
CA PRO A 98 -9.57 12.07 -4.20
C PRO A 98 -8.95 11.23 -5.31
N ILE A 99 -8.08 10.30 -4.93
CA ILE A 99 -7.52 9.24 -5.76
C ILE A 99 -7.84 7.92 -5.08
N GLN A 100 -8.49 7.00 -5.80
CA GLN A 100 -8.77 5.66 -5.28
C GLN A 100 -7.64 4.72 -5.67
N THR A 101 -7.03 4.02 -4.71
CA THR A 101 -6.11 2.93 -5.06
C THR A 101 -6.88 1.64 -5.30
N MET A 102 -6.51 0.95 -6.39
CA MET A 102 -6.85 -0.46 -6.61
C MET A 102 -5.72 -1.32 -6.05
N PRO A 103 -5.90 -1.99 -4.91
CA PRO A 103 -4.89 -2.84 -4.31
C PRO A 103 -4.65 -4.11 -5.14
N TRP A 104 -3.59 -4.82 -4.77
CA TRP A 104 -3.31 -6.17 -5.26
C TRP A 104 -4.08 -7.22 -4.44
N CYS A 105 -4.09 -8.48 -4.88
CA CYS A 105 -4.56 -9.66 -4.13
C CYS A 105 -3.41 -10.39 -3.40
N GLU A 106 -3.71 -11.40 -2.59
CA GLU A 106 -2.68 -12.22 -1.95
C GLU A 106 -1.89 -13.00 -3.01
N LYS A 107 -0.58 -13.16 -2.81
CA LYS A 107 0.29 -13.93 -3.72
C LYS A 107 -0.21 -15.35 -3.98
N TYR A 108 -0.79 -15.96 -2.95
CA TYR A 108 -1.20 -17.36 -2.97
C TYR A 108 -2.59 -17.60 -3.57
N ASP A 109 -3.36 -16.54 -3.84
CA ASP A 109 -4.65 -16.63 -4.52
C ASP A 109 -4.78 -15.54 -5.61
N PRO A 110 -4.04 -15.66 -6.73
CA PRO A 110 -4.04 -14.66 -7.78
C PRO A 110 -5.40 -14.46 -8.46
N ALA A 111 -6.32 -15.42 -8.32
CA ALA A 111 -7.68 -15.30 -8.86
C ALA A 111 -8.48 -14.21 -8.13
N HIS A 112 -8.14 -13.88 -6.88
CA HIS A 112 -8.77 -12.79 -6.13
C HIS A 112 -8.50 -11.40 -6.71
N GLN A 113 -7.51 -11.23 -7.60
CA GLN A 113 -7.27 -9.93 -8.25
C GLN A 113 -8.51 -9.46 -9.06
N ALA A 114 -9.28 -10.39 -9.62
CA ALA A 114 -10.53 -10.07 -10.33
C ALA A 114 -11.58 -9.41 -9.41
N ILE A 115 -11.60 -9.76 -8.12
CA ILE A 115 -12.48 -9.14 -7.13
C ILE A 115 -12.06 -7.68 -6.90
N MET A 116 -10.75 -7.42 -6.81
CA MET A 116 -10.23 -6.06 -6.67
C MET A 116 -10.58 -5.20 -7.91
N TYR A 117 -10.50 -5.77 -9.12
CA TYR A 117 -10.94 -5.08 -10.33
C TYR A 117 -12.42 -4.69 -10.25
N ASP A 118 -13.29 -5.65 -9.95
CA ASP A 118 -14.73 -5.40 -9.88
C ASP A 118 -15.09 -4.34 -8.82
N ILE A 119 -14.49 -4.38 -7.64
CA ILE A 119 -14.77 -3.42 -6.56
C ILE A 119 -14.27 -2.02 -6.94
N PHE A 120 -12.98 -1.85 -7.21
CA PHE A 120 -12.37 -0.52 -7.27
C PHE A 120 -12.61 0.20 -8.60
N GLU A 121 -12.85 -0.52 -9.70
CA GLU A 121 -13.33 0.11 -10.93
C GLU A 121 -14.77 0.61 -10.78
N THR A 122 -15.60 -0.11 -10.02
CA THR A 122 -16.95 0.36 -9.68
C THR A 122 -16.87 1.61 -8.81
N VAL A 123 -16.02 1.64 -7.77
CA VAL A 123 -15.77 2.85 -6.95
C VAL A 123 -15.37 4.03 -7.85
N ALA A 124 -14.36 3.84 -8.71
CA ALA A 124 -13.83 4.90 -9.56
C ALA A 124 -14.89 5.45 -10.53
N LYS A 125 -15.65 4.56 -11.17
CA LYS A 125 -16.71 4.90 -12.13
C LYS A 125 -17.88 5.63 -11.47
N GLU A 126 -18.37 5.13 -10.33
CA GLU A 126 -19.55 5.71 -9.66
C GLU A 126 -19.26 7.07 -9.03
N ASN A 127 -18.01 7.32 -8.65
CA ASN A 127 -17.62 8.54 -7.94
C ASN A 127 -16.83 9.53 -8.80
N ASP A 128 -16.54 9.22 -10.06
CA ASP A 128 -15.70 10.03 -10.96
C ASP A 128 -14.38 10.45 -10.28
N VAL A 129 -13.55 9.43 -10.01
CA VAL A 129 -12.22 9.60 -9.40
C VAL A 129 -11.18 8.82 -10.19
N LYS A 130 -9.94 9.34 -10.21
CA LYS A 130 -8.82 8.61 -10.80
C LYS A 130 -8.49 7.37 -9.96
N ILE A 131 -8.02 6.33 -10.64
CA ILE A 131 -7.58 5.09 -10.03
C ILE A 131 -6.05 5.01 -10.06
N ASN A 132 -5.42 4.68 -8.93
CA ASN A 132 -4.03 4.23 -8.88
C ASN A 132 -4.02 2.71 -9.13
N PRO A 133 -3.55 2.24 -10.31
CA PRO A 133 -3.76 0.87 -10.78
C PRO A 133 -2.72 -0.14 -10.25
N ILE A 134 -2.24 0.01 -9.01
CA ILE A 134 -1.14 -0.78 -8.48
C ILE A 134 -1.41 -2.29 -8.47
N GLY A 135 -2.66 -2.72 -8.29
CA GLY A 135 -3.06 -4.13 -8.42
C GLY A 135 -2.76 -4.73 -9.80
N ARG A 136 -2.97 -3.96 -10.88
CA ARG A 136 -2.66 -4.39 -12.25
C ARG A 136 -1.15 -4.54 -12.47
N ILE A 137 -0.39 -3.63 -11.89
CA ILE A 137 1.07 -3.63 -11.98
C ILE A 137 1.66 -4.80 -11.18
N PHE A 138 1.11 -5.09 -9.99
CA PHE A 138 1.46 -6.29 -9.22
C PHE A 138 1.17 -7.57 -10.00
N GLU A 139 -0.02 -7.69 -10.58
CA GLU A 139 -0.42 -8.86 -11.38
C GLU A 139 0.53 -9.07 -12.57
N ASP A 140 0.77 -8.03 -13.38
CA ASP A 140 1.61 -8.11 -14.58
C ASP A 140 3.05 -8.52 -14.24
N ILE A 141 3.68 -7.82 -13.28
CA ILE A 141 5.06 -8.13 -12.88
C ILE A 141 5.16 -9.54 -12.31
N THR A 142 4.22 -9.94 -11.44
CA THR A 142 4.26 -11.29 -10.85
C THR A 142 4.14 -12.39 -11.90
N GLN A 143 3.33 -12.18 -12.95
CA GLN A 143 3.12 -13.17 -14.00
C GLN A 143 4.22 -13.17 -15.07
N ASN A 144 4.72 -12.00 -15.46
CA ASN A 144 5.61 -11.85 -16.60
C ASN A 144 7.08 -11.61 -16.23
N HIS A 145 7.34 -11.23 -14.98
CA HIS A 145 8.66 -10.88 -14.45
C HIS A 145 8.89 -11.48 -13.05
N PRO A 146 8.79 -12.81 -12.87
CA PRO A 146 8.85 -13.47 -11.57
C PRO A 146 10.19 -13.30 -10.84
N GLU A 147 11.24 -12.84 -11.53
CA GLU A 147 12.52 -12.42 -10.93
C GLU A 147 12.42 -11.15 -10.06
N ILE A 148 11.32 -10.40 -10.20
CA ILE A 148 10.98 -9.23 -9.41
C ILE A 148 9.96 -9.64 -8.34
N GLU A 149 10.45 -9.88 -7.13
CA GLU A 149 9.56 -10.21 -6.01
C GLU A 149 8.76 -8.97 -5.57
N MET A 150 7.46 -8.96 -5.88
CA MET A 150 6.55 -7.85 -5.55
C MET A 150 5.99 -7.91 -4.13
N TYR A 151 5.98 -9.11 -3.53
CA TYR A 151 5.42 -9.34 -2.21
C TYR A 151 6.50 -9.44 -1.15
N TRP A 152 6.23 -8.94 0.04
CA TRP A 152 7.03 -9.24 1.21
C TRP A 152 6.80 -10.70 1.61
N ARG A 153 7.59 -11.20 2.56
CA ARG A 153 7.70 -12.63 2.87
C ARG A 153 6.38 -13.31 3.27
N ASP A 154 5.39 -12.55 3.73
CA ASP A 154 4.04 -13.05 4.06
C ASP A 154 3.15 -13.30 2.83
N GLY A 155 3.53 -12.83 1.64
CA GLY A 155 2.71 -12.93 0.44
C GLY A 155 1.53 -11.97 0.39
N GLU A 156 1.46 -10.99 1.30
CA GLU A 156 0.36 -10.02 1.41
C GLU A 156 0.86 -8.58 1.29
N HIS A 157 1.88 -8.20 2.07
CA HIS A 157 2.43 -6.85 2.03
C HIS A 157 3.32 -6.63 0.81
N SER A 158 3.53 -5.37 0.43
CA SER A 158 4.44 -5.05 -0.67
C SER A 158 5.90 -5.26 -0.24
N SER A 159 6.71 -5.87 -1.10
CA SER A 159 8.18 -5.85 -0.96
C SER A 159 8.73 -4.42 -1.15
N ARG A 160 10.04 -4.25 -1.03
CA ARG A 160 10.72 -3.01 -1.43
C ARG A 160 10.54 -2.67 -2.92
N TYR A 161 10.37 -3.66 -3.79
CA TYR A 161 10.05 -3.44 -5.22
C TYR A 161 8.58 -3.05 -5.39
N GLY A 162 7.67 -3.71 -4.67
CA GLY A 162 6.25 -3.39 -4.67
C GLY A 162 5.94 -1.98 -4.15
N ALA A 163 6.59 -1.56 -3.07
CA ALA A 163 6.44 -0.21 -2.52
C ALA A 163 6.96 0.87 -3.48
N TYR A 164 8.08 0.60 -4.16
CA TYR A 164 8.61 1.46 -5.22
C TYR A 164 7.65 1.57 -6.40
N ALA A 165 7.12 0.45 -6.89
CA ALA A 165 6.13 0.44 -7.96
C ALA A 165 4.86 1.23 -7.59
N ASN A 166 4.39 1.09 -6.35
CA ASN A 166 3.23 1.85 -5.85
C ASN A 166 3.50 3.36 -5.84
N ALA A 167 4.70 3.77 -5.39
CA ALA A 167 5.14 5.17 -5.41
C ALA A 167 5.13 5.76 -6.83
N LEU A 168 5.69 5.03 -7.79
CA LEU A 168 5.70 5.45 -9.20
C LEU A 168 4.28 5.51 -9.79
N SER A 169 3.47 4.48 -9.55
CA SER A 169 2.08 4.40 -10.04
C SER A 169 1.24 5.56 -9.52
N THR A 170 1.43 5.92 -8.26
CA THR A 170 0.76 7.07 -7.62
C THR A 170 1.21 8.39 -8.23
N TYR A 171 2.52 8.55 -8.48
CA TYR A 171 3.06 9.72 -9.17
C TYR A 171 2.45 9.88 -10.56
N CYS A 172 2.44 8.83 -11.38
CA CYS A 172 1.83 8.84 -12.70
C CYS A 172 0.34 9.20 -12.64
N THR A 173 -0.39 8.59 -11.70
CA THR A 173 -1.83 8.83 -11.53
C THR A 173 -2.15 10.29 -11.19
N ILE A 174 -1.38 10.89 -10.27
CA ILE A 174 -1.59 12.27 -9.83
C ILE A 174 -1.16 13.26 -10.91
N PHE A 175 0.06 13.11 -11.45
CA PHE A 175 0.68 14.13 -12.29
C PHE A 175 0.55 13.90 -13.80
N GLY A 176 0.26 12.67 -14.24
CA GLY A 176 0.20 12.32 -15.67
C GLY A 176 1.55 12.50 -16.37
N GLU A 177 2.65 12.29 -15.66
CA GLU A 177 4.01 12.53 -16.13
C GLU A 177 4.84 11.25 -16.11
N SER A 178 5.72 11.10 -17.11
CA SER A 178 6.68 10.00 -17.20
C SER A 178 7.56 9.90 -15.96
N ILE A 179 7.83 8.66 -15.55
CA ILE A 179 8.69 8.29 -14.42
C ILE A 179 10.02 7.66 -14.88
N LYS A 180 10.32 7.67 -16.18
CA LYS A 180 11.61 7.20 -16.69
C LYS A 180 12.78 7.93 -16.04
N GLY A 181 13.77 7.15 -15.62
CA GLY A 181 15.00 7.65 -15.01
C GLY A 181 14.86 8.10 -13.56
N VAL A 182 13.70 7.89 -12.93
CA VAL A 182 13.59 8.00 -11.46
C VAL A 182 14.57 7.01 -10.82
N SER A 183 15.24 7.44 -9.76
CA SER A 183 16.29 6.64 -9.13
C SER A 183 15.75 5.31 -8.59
N PRO A 184 16.59 4.26 -8.51
CA PRO A 184 16.21 2.94 -8.01
C PRO A 184 16.15 2.89 -6.46
N ASN A 185 15.71 3.96 -5.81
CA ASN A 185 15.72 4.07 -4.34
C ASN A 185 14.38 3.67 -3.74
N SER A 186 14.43 2.78 -2.76
CA SER A 186 13.27 2.32 -1.98
C SER A 186 13.58 2.29 -0.49
N ILE A 187 12.63 1.82 0.31
CA ILE A 187 12.73 1.69 1.76
C ILE A 187 12.32 0.26 2.14
N ASP A 188 13.04 -0.33 3.08
CA ASP A 188 12.76 -1.64 3.68
C ASP A 188 12.72 -1.49 5.21
N THR A 189 11.50 -1.43 5.73
CA THR A 189 11.19 -1.14 7.15
C THR A 189 11.02 -2.41 7.99
N HIS A 190 10.88 -3.57 7.35
CA HIS A 190 10.58 -4.85 7.99
C HIS A 190 11.61 -5.90 7.53
N GLN A 191 12.88 -5.61 7.81
CA GLN A 191 14.00 -6.49 7.43
C GLN A 191 14.01 -7.72 8.33
N THR A 192 13.89 -8.89 7.70
CA THR A 192 13.85 -10.19 8.38
C THR A 192 14.73 -11.19 7.64
N THR A 193 15.63 -11.87 8.37
CA THR A 193 16.46 -12.94 7.83
C THR A 193 15.67 -14.22 7.62
N ASP A 194 16.20 -15.16 6.84
CA ASP A 194 15.56 -16.46 6.64
C ASP A 194 15.43 -17.24 7.96
N GLU A 195 16.43 -17.14 8.85
CA GLU A 195 16.35 -17.79 10.17
C GLU A 195 15.28 -17.17 11.06
N GLN A 196 15.16 -15.84 11.06
CA GLN A 196 14.11 -15.15 11.81
C GLN A 196 12.71 -15.49 11.27
N TRP A 197 12.57 -15.55 9.94
CA TRP A 197 11.32 -15.93 9.30
C TRP A 197 10.92 -17.37 9.64
N GLU A 198 11.83 -18.34 9.56
CA GLU A 198 11.53 -19.72 9.94
C GLU A 198 11.18 -19.84 11.43
N ALA A 199 11.85 -19.08 12.30
CA ALA A 199 11.52 -19.06 13.73
C ALA A 199 10.11 -18.51 14.00
N LEU A 200 9.71 -17.47 13.27
CA LEU A 200 8.34 -16.93 13.31
C LEU A 200 7.32 -17.98 12.85
N GLN A 201 7.56 -18.61 11.69
CA GLN A 201 6.68 -19.64 11.13
C GLN A 201 6.55 -20.84 12.07
N GLU A 202 7.62 -21.23 12.75
CA GLU A 202 7.56 -22.29 13.76
C GLU A 202 6.67 -21.92 14.96
N CYS A 203 6.68 -20.66 15.40
CA CYS A 203 5.78 -20.21 16.47
C CYS A 203 4.32 -20.34 16.06
N TYR A 204 3.98 -19.96 14.82
CA TYR A 204 2.63 -20.13 14.27
C TYR A 204 2.24 -21.60 14.12
N ARG A 205 3.08 -22.45 13.51
CA ARG A 205 2.82 -23.90 13.38
C ARG A 205 2.54 -24.56 14.72
N ARG A 206 3.28 -24.20 15.77
CA ARG A 206 3.05 -24.72 17.12
C ARG A 206 1.73 -24.26 17.71
N SER A 207 1.34 -23.00 17.47
CA SER A 207 0.03 -22.48 17.90
C SER A 207 -1.12 -23.15 17.16
N GLU A 208 -0.96 -23.44 15.86
CA GLU A 208 -1.98 -24.12 15.06
C GLU A 208 -2.14 -25.60 15.41
N ALA A 209 -1.04 -26.25 15.81
CA ALA A 209 -1.06 -27.65 16.26
C ALA A 209 -1.79 -27.85 17.61
N ASP A 210 -1.93 -26.79 18.41
CA ASP A 210 -2.64 -26.81 19.70
C ASP A 210 -3.48 -25.52 19.90
N PRO A 211 -4.62 -25.38 19.21
CA PRO A 211 -5.40 -24.13 19.15
C PRO A 211 -5.96 -23.66 20.49
N ASP A 212 -6.17 -24.58 21.43
CA ASP A 212 -6.70 -24.28 22.77
C ASP A 212 -5.62 -23.74 23.72
N ASN A 213 -4.34 -23.86 23.34
CA ASN A 213 -3.21 -23.41 24.12
C ASN A 213 -2.97 -21.91 23.98
N LYS A 214 -3.61 -21.17 24.89
CA LYS A 214 -3.50 -19.69 24.97
C LYS A 214 -2.07 -19.19 25.08
N THR A 215 -1.15 -19.98 25.66
CA THR A 215 0.27 -19.60 25.77
C THR A 215 0.95 -19.63 24.41
N LEU A 216 0.76 -20.70 23.63
CA LEU A 216 1.31 -20.80 22.28
C LEU A 216 0.72 -19.74 21.35
N ARG A 217 -0.59 -19.49 21.45
CA ARG A 217 -1.23 -18.40 20.70
C ARG A 217 -0.64 -17.03 21.01
N ARG A 218 -0.44 -16.72 22.30
CA ARG A 218 0.19 -15.46 22.71
C ARG A 218 1.63 -15.35 22.19
N LEU A 219 2.42 -16.40 22.32
CA LEU A 219 3.81 -16.43 21.84
C LEU A 219 3.89 -16.26 20.32
N ALA A 220 2.98 -16.88 19.56
CA ALA A 220 2.92 -16.68 18.12
C ALA A 220 2.63 -15.22 17.76
N LEU A 221 1.67 -14.57 18.43
CA LEU A 221 1.37 -13.15 18.21
C LEU A 221 2.55 -12.22 18.58
N GLU A 222 3.21 -12.47 19.71
CA GLU A 222 4.38 -11.70 20.16
C GLU A 222 5.62 -11.95 19.28
N SER A 223 5.68 -13.10 18.61
CA SER A 223 6.83 -13.46 17.77
C SER A 223 6.94 -12.61 16.51
N TRP A 224 5.84 -12.02 16.02
CA TRP A 224 5.88 -11.09 14.89
C TRP A 224 6.81 -9.91 15.17
N ASP A 225 6.48 -9.06 16.14
CA ASP A 225 7.30 -7.89 16.49
C ASP A 225 8.74 -8.26 16.87
N THR A 226 8.96 -9.48 17.35
CA THR A 226 10.28 -10.00 17.71
C THR A 226 11.14 -10.31 16.48
N TYR A 227 10.56 -10.93 15.45
CA TYR A 227 11.28 -11.44 14.28
C TYR A 227 11.14 -10.56 13.03
N THR A 228 10.19 -9.62 13.03
CA THR A 228 9.91 -8.68 11.94
C THR A 228 9.85 -7.23 12.48
N PRO A 229 10.84 -6.78 13.27
CA PRO A 229 10.76 -5.51 13.98
C PRO A 229 10.66 -4.34 13.01
N LEU A 230 9.77 -3.39 13.33
CA LEU A 230 9.70 -2.13 12.61
C LEU A 230 10.98 -1.31 12.83
N LEU A 231 11.72 -1.08 11.76
CA LEU A 231 12.96 -0.31 11.80
C LEU A 231 12.69 1.20 11.73
N MET A 232 13.02 1.91 12.79
CA MET A 232 12.79 3.36 12.90
C MET A 232 13.97 4.22 12.42
N ASN A 233 15.14 3.62 12.18
CA ASN A 233 16.33 4.35 11.78
C ASN A 233 16.36 4.57 10.26
N LYS A 234 16.12 5.82 9.83
CA LYS A 234 16.12 6.23 8.42
C LYS A 234 17.40 5.87 7.66
N ASN A 235 18.53 5.73 8.34
CA ASN A 235 19.81 5.41 7.69
C ASN A 235 19.98 3.92 7.39
N THR A 236 19.23 3.03 8.05
CA THR A 236 19.34 1.57 7.89
C THR A 236 18.26 0.98 6.99
N VAL A 237 17.18 1.72 6.75
CA VAL A 237 16.02 1.26 5.96
C VAL A 237 16.13 1.61 4.48
N ASN A 238 17.00 2.55 4.08
CA ASN A 238 17.14 2.88 2.66
C ASN A 238 17.81 1.72 1.91
N VAL A 239 17.23 1.34 0.78
CA VAL A 239 17.73 0.25 -0.07
C VAL A 239 17.81 0.73 -1.51
N VAL A 240 18.89 0.36 -2.18
CA VAL A 240 19.06 0.56 -3.62
C VAL A 240 18.61 -0.72 -4.32
N LEU A 241 17.66 -0.57 -5.24
CA LEU A 241 17.10 -1.64 -6.04
C LEU A 241 18.01 -1.92 -7.26
N GLU A 242 17.85 -3.10 -7.86
CA GLU A 242 18.60 -3.47 -9.05
C GLU A 242 18.09 -2.69 -10.28
N ASP A 243 19.01 -2.02 -11.00
CA ASP A 243 18.67 -1.13 -12.13
C ASP A 243 17.84 -1.81 -13.22
N GLU A 244 18.17 -3.07 -13.56
CA GLU A 244 17.46 -3.85 -14.58
C GLU A 244 15.99 -4.10 -14.19
N LYS A 245 15.75 -4.48 -12.94
CA LYS A 245 14.41 -4.69 -12.39
C LYS A 245 13.63 -3.38 -12.30
N VAL A 246 14.30 -2.29 -11.92
CA VAL A 246 13.70 -0.96 -11.87
C VAL A 246 13.27 -0.50 -13.25
N ALA A 247 14.08 -0.70 -14.29
CA ALA A 247 13.69 -0.36 -15.65
C ALA A 247 12.39 -1.07 -16.09
N ILE A 248 12.28 -2.37 -15.79
CA ILE A 248 11.07 -3.17 -16.04
C ILE A 248 9.88 -2.62 -15.25
N ILE A 249 10.04 -2.35 -13.94
CA ILE A 249 8.97 -1.76 -13.12
C ILE A 249 8.51 -0.43 -13.73
N GLN A 250 9.44 0.43 -14.15
CA GLN A 250 9.11 1.70 -14.77
C GLN A 250 8.32 1.52 -16.08
N ASP A 251 8.71 0.56 -16.94
CA ASP A 251 7.96 0.24 -18.17
C ASP A 251 6.52 -0.22 -17.86
N VAL A 252 6.36 -1.14 -16.91
CA VAL A 252 5.05 -1.66 -16.54
C VAL A 252 4.18 -0.59 -15.87
N VAL A 253 4.76 0.24 -15.01
CA VAL A 253 4.03 1.36 -14.39
C VAL A 253 3.52 2.34 -15.44
N GLU A 254 4.37 2.77 -16.38
CA GLU A 254 3.93 3.70 -17.44
C GLU A 254 2.87 3.08 -18.35
N LYS A 255 2.95 1.77 -18.64
CA LYS A 255 1.93 1.05 -19.42
C LYS A 255 0.51 1.14 -18.80
N TYR A 256 0.40 1.17 -17.47
CA TYR A 256 -0.90 1.13 -16.79
C TYR A 256 -1.36 2.47 -16.21
N ALA A 257 -0.44 3.37 -15.86
CA ALA A 257 -0.74 4.58 -15.11
C ALA A 257 -0.57 5.90 -15.89
N LEU A 258 -0.13 5.85 -17.16
CA LEU A 258 -0.03 7.00 -18.08
C LEU A 258 -0.85 6.77 -19.35
#